data_AF-A0A2V7LA07-F1
#
_entry.id   AF-A0A2V7LA07-F1
#
_cell.length_a   1.000
_cell.length_b   1.000
_cell.length_c   1.000
_cell.angle_alpha   90.00
_cell.angle_beta   90.00
_cell.angle_gamma   90.00
#
_symmetry.space_group_name_H-M   'P 1'
#
loop_
_entity.id
_entity.type
_entity.pdbx_description
1 polymer ?
#
loop_
_entity_poly.entity_id
_entity_poly.type
_entity_poly.pdbx_seq_one_letter_code
_entity_poly.pdbx_strand_id
1 'polypeptide(L)'
;MRGWISSGVSSRSSIRRQGPARLLRDLLAHGVERRTAEQAVRRALEEEGIDPGLEARAVAAKRARHLAGLPVAVRKRRLLAFLVRRGYAGAEVRELVEELCG
;
A
#
# COMPACT_ATOMS: atom_id res chain seq x y z
N MET A 1 2.11 0.62 -32.85
CA MET A 1 1.46 1.20 -31.64
C MET A 1 2.50 1.17 -30.54
N ARG A 2 2.98 2.35 -30.14
CA ARG A 2 4.18 2.57 -29.31
C ARG A 2 3.74 3.18 -27.97
N GLY A 3 4.41 2.83 -26.87
CA GLY A 3 4.54 3.74 -25.71
C GLY A 3 3.76 3.40 -24.42
N TRP A 4 3.83 2.17 -23.89
CA TRP A 4 3.31 1.87 -22.54
C TRP A 4 4.38 1.44 -21.52
N ILE A 5 5.66 1.34 -21.92
CA ILE A 5 6.73 0.77 -21.07
C ILE A 5 7.49 1.85 -20.27
N SER A 6 7.23 3.15 -20.48
CA SER A 6 8.03 4.23 -19.86
C SER A 6 7.25 5.29 -19.09
N SER A 7 5.92 5.20 -18.97
CA SER A 7 5.10 6.29 -18.40
C SER A 7 3.98 5.86 -17.44
N GLY A 8 3.81 4.56 -17.16
CA GLY A 8 2.60 4.05 -16.49
C GLY A 8 2.59 4.03 -14.96
N VAL A 9 3.73 4.17 -14.27
CA VAL A 9 3.79 4.11 -12.80
C VAL A 9 3.95 5.51 -12.17
N SER A 10 4.40 6.50 -12.94
CA SER A 10 4.84 7.81 -12.45
C SER A 10 3.70 8.82 -12.26
N SER A 11 2.86 8.59 -11.27
CA SER A 11 2.20 9.71 -10.62
C SER A 11 2.34 9.52 -9.12
N ARG A 12 3.00 10.45 -8.42
CA ARG A 12 3.07 10.49 -6.95
C ARG A 12 1.75 10.12 -6.26
N SER A 13 0.63 10.52 -6.86
CA SER A 13 -0.72 10.25 -6.37
C SER A 13 -1.17 8.78 -6.47
N SER A 14 -0.78 8.05 -7.52
CA SER A 14 -1.17 6.64 -7.70
C SER A 14 -0.39 5.71 -6.76
N ILE A 15 0.92 5.96 -6.59
CA ILE A 15 1.79 5.21 -5.69
C ILE A 15 1.39 5.44 -4.23
N ARG A 16 1.13 6.69 -3.81
CA ARG A 16 0.61 6.94 -2.43
C ARG A 16 -0.76 6.35 -2.17
N ARG A 17 -1.60 6.22 -3.20
CA ARG A 17 -2.94 5.62 -3.07
C ARG A 17 -2.88 4.09 -2.92
N GLN A 18 -1.83 3.45 -3.41
CA GLN A 18 -1.71 1.99 -3.54
C GLN A 18 -0.36 1.51 -2.99
N GLY A 19 -0.39 0.77 -1.88
CA GLY A 19 0.79 0.16 -1.30
C GLY A 19 1.49 -0.84 -2.25
N PRO A 20 2.75 -1.20 -1.95
CA PRO A 20 3.63 -1.91 -2.88
C PRO A 20 3.06 -3.23 -3.42
N ALA A 21 2.35 -3.99 -2.58
CA ALA A 21 1.79 -5.27 -3.00
C ALA A 21 0.69 -5.10 -4.06
N ARG A 22 -0.02 -3.96 -4.07
CA ARG A 22 -1.02 -3.69 -5.10
C ARG A 22 -0.36 -3.34 -6.43
N LEU A 23 0.67 -2.50 -6.41
CA LEU A 23 1.45 -2.17 -7.62
C LEU A 23 2.08 -3.42 -8.24
N LEU A 24 2.65 -4.31 -7.41
CA LEU A 24 3.19 -5.59 -7.86
C LEU A 24 2.10 -6.45 -8.53
N ARG A 25 0.93 -6.59 -7.89
CA ARG A 25 -0.18 -7.36 -8.46
C ARG A 25 -0.66 -6.79 -9.78
N ASP A 26 -0.74 -5.48 -9.91
CA ASP A 26 -1.16 -4.84 -11.14
C ASP A 26 -0.13 -5.12 -12.26
N LEU A 27 1.17 -5.00 -12.00
CA LEU A 27 2.22 -5.34 -12.97
C LEU A 27 2.18 -6.82 -13.41
N LEU A 28 2.03 -7.74 -12.45
CA LEU A 28 1.87 -9.17 -12.75
C LEU A 28 0.64 -9.44 -13.62
N ALA A 29 -0.48 -8.74 -13.38
CA ALA A 29 -1.70 -8.87 -14.18
C ALA A 29 -1.51 -8.38 -15.62
N HIS A 30 -0.56 -7.47 -15.87
CA HIS A 30 -0.18 -7.04 -17.22
C HIS A 30 0.86 -7.98 -17.87
N GLY A 31 1.21 -9.10 -17.23
CA GLY A 31 2.16 -10.08 -17.76
C GLY A 31 3.62 -9.71 -17.54
N VAL A 32 3.92 -8.72 -16.69
CA VAL A 32 5.30 -8.40 -16.32
C VAL A 32 5.87 -9.55 -15.49
N GLU A 33 7.08 -9.98 -15.83
CA GLU A 33 7.79 -11.01 -15.08
C GLU A 33 8.02 -10.58 -13.62
N ARG A 34 7.94 -11.52 -12.68
CA ARG A 34 7.90 -11.22 -11.23
C ARG A 34 9.09 -10.40 -10.75
N ARG A 35 10.33 -10.81 -11.05
CA ARG A 35 11.53 -10.08 -10.61
C ARG A 35 11.58 -8.69 -11.22
N THR A 36 11.18 -8.56 -12.48
CA THR A 36 11.07 -7.29 -13.19
C THR A 36 10.04 -6.37 -12.52
N ALA A 37 8.87 -6.91 -12.15
CA ALA A 37 7.83 -6.18 -11.46
C ALA A 37 8.26 -5.73 -10.05
N GLU A 38 8.90 -6.61 -9.28
CA GLU A 38 9.46 -6.28 -7.96
C GLU A 38 10.49 -5.16 -8.05
N GLN A 39 11.41 -5.23 -9.02
CA GLN A 39 12.40 -4.18 -9.25
C GLN A 39 11.75 -2.85 -9.68
N ALA A 40 10.74 -2.89 -10.54
CA ALA A 40 10.02 -1.70 -10.98
C ALA A 40 9.30 -1.01 -9.80
N VAL A 41 8.63 -1.77 -8.94
CA VAL A 41 7.99 -1.23 -7.72
C VAL A 41 9.05 -0.62 -6.80
N ARG A 42 10.16 -1.32 -6.57
CA ARG A 42 11.25 -0.83 -5.72
C ARG A 42 11.82 0.49 -6.24
N ARG A 43 12.17 0.57 -7.53
CA ARG A 43 12.70 1.79 -8.16
C ARG A 43 11.72 2.94 -8.07
N ALA A 44 10.44 2.70 -8.35
CA ALA A 44 9.41 3.75 -8.26
C ALA A 44 9.27 4.32 -6.84
N LEU A 45 9.42 3.49 -5.81
CA LEU A 45 9.42 3.95 -4.41
C LEU A 45 10.68 4.76 -4.09
N GLU A 46 11.85 4.29 -4.52
CA GLU A 46 13.14 4.97 -4.32
C GLU A 46 13.17 6.33 -5.04
N GLU A 47 12.76 6.40 -6.31
CA GLU A 47 12.70 7.64 -7.11
C GLU A 47 11.78 8.70 -6.51
N GLU A 48 10.68 8.27 -5.88
CA GLU A 48 9.71 9.15 -5.24
C GLU A 48 10.03 9.45 -3.76
N GLY A 49 11.09 8.85 -3.21
CA GLY A 49 11.47 8.99 -1.81
C GLY A 49 10.40 8.47 -0.84
N ILE A 50 9.66 7.44 -1.25
CA ILE A 50 8.54 6.88 -0.48
C ILE A 50 9.03 5.69 0.35
N ASP A 51 8.95 5.84 1.67
CA ASP A 51 9.06 4.72 2.62
C ASP A 51 7.67 4.06 2.79
N PRO A 52 7.49 2.80 2.37
CA PRO A 52 6.20 2.12 2.48
C PRO A 52 5.69 1.96 3.92
N GLY A 53 6.58 1.79 4.89
CA GLY A 53 6.24 1.65 6.30
C GLY A 53 5.72 2.98 6.88
N LEU A 54 6.39 4.09 6.56
CA LEU A 54 5.94 5.43 6.97
C LEU A 54 4.60 5.80 6.32
N GLU A 55 4.42 5.53 5.03
CA GLU A 55 3.14 5.77 4.35
C GLU A 55 2.01 4.86 4.89
N ALA A 56 2.31 3.58 5.16
CA ALA A 56 1.34 2.67 5.79
C ALA A 56 0.87 3.22 7.14
N ARG A 57 1.80 3.67 7.99
CA ARG A 57 1.52 4.28 9.29
C ARG A 57 0.67 5.54 9.16
N ALA A 58 1.04 6.46 8.27
CA ALA A 58 0.28 7.71 8.05
C ALA A 58 -1.16 7.44 7.59
N VAL A 59 -1.33 6.54 6.62
CA VAL A 59 -2.64 6.14 6.10
C VAL A 59 -3.47 5.40 7.15
N ALA A 60 -2.85 4.51 7.93
CA ALA A 60 -3.51 3.78 9.02
C ALA A 60 -3.98 4.73 10.13
N ALA A 61 -3.11 5.62 10.61
CA ALA A 61 -3.44 6.58 11.67
C ALA A 61 -4.59 7.51 11.26
N LYS A 62 -4.57 8.01 10.02
CA LYS A 62 -5.68 8.79 9.47
C LYS A 62 -6.97 7.97 9.50
N ARG A 63 -6.96 6.73 9.03
CA ARG A 63 -8.16 5.89 9.00
C ARG A 63 -8.66 5.51 10.40
N ALA A 64 -7.76 5.22 11.33
CA ALA A 64 -8.10 4.84 12.70
C ALA A 64 -8.93 5.92 13.41
N ARG A 65 -8.60 7.21 13.21
CA ARG A 65 -9.40 8.34 13.72
C ARG A 65 -10.85 8.32 13.25
N HIS A 66 -11.10 7.94 12.00
CA HIS A 66 -12.47 7.80 11.47
C HIS A 66 -13.22 6.57 12.01
N LEU A 67 -12.55 5.68 12.73
CA LEU A 67 -13.15 4.48 13.31
C LEU A 67 -13.30 4.58 14.84
N ALA A 68 -12.85 5.67 15.48
CA ALA A 68 -12.73 5.78 16.93
C ALA A 68 -14.05 5.53 17.71
N GLY A 69 -15.21 5.83 17.11
CA GLY A 69 -16.53 5.58 17.72
C GLY A 69 -17.03 4.12 17.65
N LEU A 70 -16.24 3.19 17.12
CA LEU A 70 -16.63 1.79 16.97
C LEU A 70 -15.99 0.92 18.07
N PRO A 71 -16.59 -0.24 18.41
CA PRO A 71 -15.95 -1.22 19.30
C PRO A 71 -14.57 -1.64 18.78
N VAL A 72 -13.63 -1.88 19.69
CA VAL A 72 -12.22 -2.22 19.39
C VAL A 72 -12.09 -3.34 18.35
N ALA A 73 -12.81 -4.44 18.52
CA ALA A 73 -12.79 -5.55 17.57
C ALA A 73 -13.23 -5.14 16.15
N VAL A 74 -14.22 -4.24 16.05
CA VAL A 74 -14.71 -3.70 14.78
C VAL A 74 -13.69 -2.74 14.16
N ARG A 75 -13.03 -1.90 14.96
CA ARG A 75 -11.94 -1.00 14.53
C ARG A 75 -10.81 -1.79 13.90
N LYS A 76 -10.26 -2.77 14.63
CA LYS A 76 -9.16 -3.63 14.17
C LYS A 76 -9.49 -4.32 12.84
N ARG A 77 -10.65 -4.98 12.77
CA ARG A 77 -11.10 -5.66 11.54
C ARG A 77 -11.22 -4.71 10.34
N ARG A 78 -11.84 -3.54 10.54
CA ARG A 78 -12.06 -2.56 9.46
C ARG A 78 -10.77 -1.89 9.01
N LEU A 79 -9.85 -1.60 9.94
CA LEU A 79 -8.55 -1.00 9.63
C LEU A 79 -7.67 -1.98 8.85
N LEU A 80 -7.57 -3.23 9.31
CA LEU A 80 -6.81 -4.27 8.62
C LEU A 80 -7.32 -4.49 7.20
N ALA A 81 -8.64 -4.67 7.02
CA ALA A 81 -9.24 -4.87 5.71
C ALA A 81 -9.01 -3.67 4.76
N PHE A 82 -8.97 -2.45 5.30
CA PHE A 82 -8.68 -1.25 4.55
C PHE A 82 -7.22 -1.19 4.07
N LEU A 83 -6.26 -1.58 4.92
CA LEU A 83 -4.83 -1.61 4.59
C LEU A 83 -4.52 -2.71 3.56
N VAL A 84 -5.08 -3.91 3.73
CA VAL A 84 -4.92 -5.03 2.78
C VAL A 84 -5.44 -4.67 1.40
N ARG A 85 -6.62 -4.03 1.28
CA ARG A 85 -7.14 -3.57 -0.02
C ARG A 85 -6.27 -2.52 -0.68
N ARG A 86 -5.54 -1.73 0.11
CA ARG A 86 -4.54 -0.79 -0.40
C ARG A 86 -3.25 -1.47 -0.80
N GLY A 87 -3.00 -2.72 -0.43
CA GLY A 87 -1.73 -3.40 -0.73
C GLY A 87 -0.70 -3.32 0.40
N TYR A 88 -1.13 -2.96 1.61
CA TYR A 88 -0.33 -3.11 2.83
C TYR A 88 -0.76 -4.41 3.54
N ALA A 89 0.17 -5.36 3.69
CA ALA A 89 -0.06 -6.63 4.37
C ALA A 89 1.20 -7.08 5.11
N GLY A 90 1.11 -8.17 5.88
CA GLY A 90 2.23 -8.73 6.63
C GLY A 90 2.13 -8.52 8.15
N ALA A 91 3.17 -8.92 8.86
CA ALA A 91 3.24 -8.83 10.33
C ALA A 91 3.21 -7.37 10.81
N GLU A 92 4.02 -6.49 10.20
CA GLU A 92 4.10 -5.06 10.52
C GLU A 92 2.73 -4.36 10.44
N VAL A 93 1.89 -4.74 9.48
CA VAL A 93 0.53 -4.19 9.33
C VAL A 93 -0.39 -4.66 10.46
N ARG A 94 -0.24 -5.90 10.93
CA ARG A 94 -1.02 -6.41 12.07
C ARG A 94 -0.61 -5.70 13.36
N GLU A 95 0.69 -5.53 13.58
CA GLU A 95 1.24 -4.80 14.72
C GLU A 95 0.77 -3.34 14.73
N LEU A 96 0.81 -2.66 13.58
CA LEU A 96 0.31 -1.30 13.43
C LEU A 96 -1.21 -1.17 13.72
N VAL A 97 -2.00 -2.18 13.33
CA VAL A 97 -3.44 -2.22 13.66
C VAL A 97 -3.64 -2.36 15.16
N GLU A 98 -2.83 -3.18 15.82
CA GLU A 98 -2.87 -3.37 17.27
C GLU A 98 -2.47 -2.07 17.99
N GLU A 99 -1.39 -1.42 17.56
CA GLU A 99 -0.92 -0.13 18.10
C GLU A 99 -1.99 0.97 18.02
N LEU A 100 -2.72 1.06 16.90
CA LEU A 100 -3.66 2.15 16.65
C LEU A 100 -5.09 1.90 17.15
N CYS A 101 -5.44 0.66 17.47
CA CYS A 101 -6.80 0.27 17.84
C CYS A 101 -6.89 -0.59 19.10
N GLY A 102 -5.77 -0.98 19.69
CA GLY A 102 -5.69 -1.52 21.04
C GLY A 102 -6.04 -0.50 22.11
#